data_AF-A0A2V6X0H8-F1
#
_entry.id   AF-A0A2V6X0H8-F1
#
_cell.length_a   1.000
_cell.length_b   1.000
_cell.length_c   1.000
_cell.angle_alpha   90.00
_cell.angle_beta   90.00
_cell.angle_gamma   90.00
#
_symmetry.space_group_name_H-M   'P 1'
#
loop_
_entity.id
_entity.type
_entity.pdbx_description
1 polymer ?
#
loop_
_entity_poly.entity_id
_entity_poly.type
_entity_poly.pdbx_seq_one_letter_code
_entity_poly.pdbx_strand_id
1 'polypeptide(L)'
;MCGHRLVRLIIIVLFMAACASARVSGPPAKIGDPLPGLTPAELARFQAGKAVFQRTFDASHGLGPLFNSTSCAECHEQPVVGGVGKGEVGGDDTEVHASKFTNNLCNELPQQGGPVFRQHATRGDPPPIPADANIGRRTTSALFGFGLIDTIPDSEILKGVGRAGGRAARLPDGRLGRFGRKATNATLSEFSTGAFRVEQGIEVPAELSPGDRDLAVDFMRFLAPPDRAQQPHRGADVFQRIGCADCHTPSMKTGPSSVKALAHKEVPLYSDLLLHTLGPALADLCMGVAKPEEFRTAPLMGLRFKTTFLHDGRALSLTSAIVQHAGQAQPSVDAFLKLRPEEVDALLKFLQAL
;
A
#
# COMPACT_ATOMS: atom_id res chain seq x y z
N MET A 1 -28.55 -20.63 -83.32
CA MET A 1 -29.19 -19.67 -82.39
C MET A 1 -28.94 -20.20 -80.98
N CYS A 2 -27.94 -19.71 -80.23
CA CYS A 2 -28.03 -18.59 -79.28
C CYS A 2 -29.32 -18.63 -78.44
N GLY A 3 -29.34 -18.68 -77.10
CA GLY A 3 -28.27 -18.50 -76.13
C GLY A 3 -28.57 -19.19 -74.79
N HIS A 4 -27.49 -19.40 -74.04
CA HIS A 4 -27.46 -19.94 -72.69
C HIS A 4 -28.09 -18.96 -71.69
N ARG A 5 -28.99 -19.44 -70.85
CA ARG A 5 -29.48 -18.70 -69.68
C ARG A 5 -28.40 -18.74 -68.59
N LEU A 6 -27.69 -17.62 -68.41
CA LEU A 6 -26.82 -17.39 -67.26
C LEU A 6 -27.70 -17.24 -66.00
N VAL A 7 -27.65 -18.22 -65.09
CA VAL A 7 -28.15 -18.07 -63.72
C VAL A 7 -27.07 -17.35 -62.93
N ARG A 8 -27.28 -16.06 -62.63
CA ARG A 8 -26.40 -15.28 -61.73
C ARG A 8 -26.69 -15.69 -60.29
N LEU A 9 -25.81 -16.50 -59.71
CA LEU A 9 -25.78 -16.77 -58.27
C LEU A 9 -25.23 -15.53 -57.56
N ILE A 10 -26.09 -14.74 -56.91
CA ILE A 10 -25.66 -13.62 -56.07
C ILE A 10 -25.27 -14.20 -54.71
N ILE A 11 -23.96 -14.34 -54.47
CA ILE A 11 -23.40 -14.64 -53.15
C ILE A 11 -23.37 -13.33 -52.36
N ILE A 12 -24.30 -13.18 -51.42
CA ILE A 12 -24.27 -12.09 -50.44
C ILE A 12 -23.25 -12.48 -49.37
N VAL A 13 -22.05 -11.91 -49.45
CA VAL A 13 -21.03 -12.02 -48.39
C VAL A 13 -21.39 -11.01 -47.30
N LEU A 14 -22.00 -11.49 -46.22
CA LEU A 14 -22.21 -10.70 -45.00
C LEU A 14 -20.85 -10.48 -44.32
N PHE A 15 -20.26 -9.29 -44.48
CA PHE A 15 -19.12 -8.87 -43.67
C PHE A 15 -19.62 -8.54 -42.25
N MET A 16 -19.55 -9.51 -41.33
CA MET A 16 -19.55 -9.20 -39.90
C MET A 16 -18.22 -8.53 -39.56
N ALA A 17 -18.22 -7.21 -39.45
CA ALA A 17 -17.14 -6.48 -38.81
C ALA A 17 -17.17 -6.80 -37.31
N ALA A 18 -16.50 -7.88 -36.91
CA ALA A 18 -16.19 -8.12 -35.52
C ALA A 18 -15.18 -7.05 -35.07
N CYS A 19 -15.64 -6.05 -34.32
CA CYS A 19 -14.77 -5.21 -33.51
C CYS A 19 -14.16 -6.10 -32.41
N ALA A 20 -13.12 -6.85 -32.76
CA ALA A 20 -12.21 -7.42 -31.79
C ALA A 20 -11.51 -6.25 -31.11
N SER A 21 -12.00 -5.85 -29.92
CA SER A 21 -11.19 -5.08 -29.00
C SER A 21 -9.98 -5.94 -28.67
N ALA A 22 -8.86 -5.68 -29.35
CA ALA A 22 -7.59 -6.28 -29.01
C ALA A 22 -7.31 -5.91 -27.55
N ARG A 23 -7.49 -6.87 -26.64
CA ARG A 23 -6.92 -6.77 -25.30
C ARG A 23 -5.42 -6.62 -25.53
N VAL A 24 -4.88 -5.46 -25.19
CA VAL A 24 -3.43 -5.29 -25.05
C VAL A 24 -3.03 -6.09 -23.81
N SER A 25 -2.97 -7.41 -23.95
CA SER A 25 -2.41 -8.30 -22.94
C SER A 25 -0.94 -8.50 -23.28
N GLY A 26 -0.12 -7.53 -22.83
CA GLY A 26 1.31 -7.76 -22.71
C GLY A 26 1.60 -8.81 -21.61
N PRO A 27 2.84 -9.30 -21.50
CA PRO A 27 3.24 -10.16 -20.40
C PRO A 27 2.96 -9.48 -19.05
N PRO A 28 2.74 -10.24 -17.96
CA PRO A 28 2.56 -9.67 -16.62
C PRO A 28 3.74 -8.75 -16.28
N ALA A 29 3.45 -7.59 -15.68
CA ALA A 29 4.48 -6.70 -15.14
C ALA A 29 5.32 -7.46 -14.11
N LYS A 30 6.64 -7.42 -14.22
CA LYS A 30 7.55 -7.95 -13.21
C LYS A 30 7.58 -6.99 -12.02
N ILE A 31 8.08 -7.46 -10.88
CA ILE A 31 8.27 -6.58 -9.73
C ILE A 31 9.20 -5.41 -10.09
N GLY A 32 8.75 -4.18 -9.78
CA GLY A 32 9.47 -2.95 -10.12
C GLY A 32 9.15 -2.36 -11.49
N ASP A 33 8.40 -3.07 -12.33
CA ASP A 33 7.96 -2.54 -13.63
C ASP A 33 6.89 -1.45 -13.45
N PRO A 34 6.76 -0.53 -14.41
CA PRO A 34 5.61 0.34 -14.48
C PRO A 34 4.33 -0.44 -14.80
N LEU A 35 3.18 0.17 -14.51
CA LEU A 35 1.87 -0.37 -14.89
C LEU A 35 1.83 -0.65 -16.41
N PRO A 36 1.21 -1.77 -16.83
CA PRO A 36 1.04 -2.05 -18.25
C PRO A 36 0.07 -1.04 -18.87
N GLY A 37 0.39 -0.60 -20.10
CA GLY A 37 -0.48 0.28 -20.88
C GLY A 37 -0.35 1.78 -20.59
N LEU A 38 0.73 2.21 -19.91
CA LEU A 38 1.10 3.63 -19.87
C LEU A 38 1.44 4.16 -21.27
N THR A 39 1.06 5.41 -21.51
CA THR A 39 1.51 6.17 -22.68
C THR A 39 3.01 6.49 -22.59
N PRO A 40 3.67 6.84 -23.70
CA PRO A 40 5.08 7.27 -23.66
C PRO A 40 5.36 8.41 -22.68
N ALA A 41 4.43 9.37 -22.54
CA ALA A 41 4.56 10.49 -21.61
C ALA A 41 4.44 10.04 -20.15
N GLU A 42 3.49 9.18 -19.82
CA GLU A 42 3.34 8.63 -18.46
C GLU A 42 4.54 7.75 -18.08
N LEU A 43 5.05 6.94 -19.03
CA LEU A 43 6.26 6.15 -18.83
C LEU A 43 7.49 7.05 -18.59
N ALA A 44 7.63 8.15 -19.33
CA ALA A 44 8.71 9.12 -19.11
C ALA A 44 8.62 9.74 -17.70
N ARG A 45 7.40 10.05 -17.23
CA ARG A 45 7.19 10.55 -15.85
C ARG A 45 7.52 9.49 -14.79
N PHE A 46 7.19 8.21 -15.01
CA PHE A 46 7.59 7.12 -14.12
C PHE A 46 9.12 7.03 -13.99
N GLN A 47 9.85 7.09 -15.11
CA GLN A 47 11.32 7.00 -15.09
C GLN A 47 11.98 8.23 -14.45
N ALA A 48 11.51 9.42 -14.77
CA ALA A 48 11.98 10.65 -14.13
C ALA A 48 11.66 10.67 -12.63
N GLY A 49 10.46 10.19 -12.25
CA GLY A 49 10.05 9.99 -10.87
C GLY A 49 10.93 9.03 -10.12
N LYS A 50 11.29 7.90 -10.74
CA LYS A 50 12.21 6.93 -10.15
C LYS A 50 13.57 7.57 -9.86
N ALA A 51 14.06 8.42 -10.76
CA ALA A 51 15.31 9.16 -10.54
C ALA A 51 15.21 10.15 -9.36
N VAL A 52 14.07 10.84 -9.19
CA VAL A 52 13.84 11.67 -7.99
C VAL A 52 13.76 10.80 -6.73
N PHE A 53 13.04 9.69 -6.78
CA PHE A 53 12.87 8.78 -5.65
C PHE A 53 14.19 8.14 -5.17
N GLN A 54 15.13 7.94 -6.10
CA GLN A 54 16.47 7.43 -5.80
C GLN A 54 17.49 8.53 -5.45
N ARG A 55 17.12 9.81 -5.57
CA ARG A 55 18.03 10.93 -5.34
C ARG A 55 18.51 10.93 -3.89
N THR A 56 19.82 10.99 -3.70
CA THR A 56 20.42 11.31 -2.41
C THR A 56 20.33 12.81 -2.19
N PHE A 57 19.69 13.20 -1.10
CA PHE A 57 19.63 14.57 -0.62
C PHE A 57 20.73 14.80 0.40
N ASP A 58 21.29 16.01 0.42
CA ASP A 58 22.20 16.47 1.46
C ASP A 58 21.71 17.82 2.00
N ALA A 59 22.43 18.39 2.97
CA ALA A 59 22.04 19.66 3.57
C ALA A 59 21.98 20.84 2.56
N SER A 60 22.71 20.76 1.45
CA SER A 60 22.64 21.78 0.38
C SER A 60 21.39 21.64 -0.50
N HIS A 61 20.76 20.47 -0.46
CA HIS A 61 19.50 20.15 -1.13
C HIS A 61 18.31 20.06 -0.16
N GLY A 62 18.44 20.60 1.06
CA GLY A 62 17.37 20.69 2.06
C GLY A 62 17.18 19.49 2.98
N LEU A 63 18.09 18.52 2.99
CA LEU A 63 18.01 17.44 3.97
C LEU A 63 18.14 18.00 5.40
N GLY A 64 17.23 17.60 6.29
CA GLY A 64 17.28 17.93 7.71
C GLY A 64 16.47 19.18 8.11
N PRO A 65 16.71 19.77 9.30
CA PRO A 65 17.81 19.46 10.22
C PRO A 65 17.69 18.08 10.88
N LEU A 66 16.51 17.45 10.86
CA LEU A 66 16.28 16.09 11.34
C LEU A 66 15.83 15.19 10.17
N PHE A 67 16.38 13.99 10.07
CA PHE A 67 16.04 13.05 8.99
C PHE A 67 16.24 11.57 9.41
N ASN A 68 15.56 10.65 8.75
CA ASN A 68 15.72 9.20 8.89
C ASN A 68 16.64 8.62 7.80
N SER A 69 16.56 9.16 6.59
CA SER A 69 17.35 8.67 5.46
C SER A 69 17.57 9.77 4.42
N THR A 70 18.65 9.64 3.64
CA THR A 70 19.01 10.61 2.62
C THR A 70 18.32 10.38 1.27
N SER A 71 17.64 9.24 1.08
CA SER A 71 16.94 8.89 -0.16
C SER A 71 15.76 7.98 0.13
N CYS A 72 14.62 8.16 -0.55
CA CYS A 72 13.49 7.26 -0.38
C CYS A 72 13.86 5.81 -0.70
N ALA A 73 14.80 5.61 -1.61
CA ALA A 73 15.26 4.28 -2.03
C ALA A 73 16.12 3.55 -1.01
N GLU A 74 16.70 4.21 0.01
CA GLU A 74 17.46 3.51 1.07
C GLU A 74 16.54 2.66 1.96
N CYS A 75 15.31 3.11 2.19
CA CYS A 75 14.32 2.37 2.96
C CYS A 75 13.39 1.52 2.09
N HIS A 76 13.14 1.94 0.84
CA HIS A 76 12.24 1.26 -0.11
C HIS A 76 13.01 0.55 -1.22
N GLU A 77 13.93 -0.34 -0.88
CA GLU A 77 14.90 -0.94 -1.83
C GLU A 77 14.63 -2.39 -2.22
N GLN A 78 13.94 -3.18 -1.40
CA GLN A 78 13.90 -4.64 -1.56
C GLN A 78 12.54 -5.16 -2.03
N PRO A 79 12.49 -6.05 -3.05
CA PRO A 79 13.62 -6.55 -3.84
C PRO A 79 14.07 -5.57 -4.95
N VAL A 80 13.34 -4.47 -5.13
CA VAL A 80 13.60 -3.39 -6.09
C VAL A 80 13.10 -2.07 -5.50
N VAL A 81 13.53 -0.94 -6.08
CA VAL A 81 13.07 0.41 -5.69
C VAL A 81 11.54 0.48 -5.64
N GLY A 82 11.01 1.03 -4.55
CA GLY A 82 9.59 1.02 -4.19
C GLY A 82 9.17 -0.18 -3.34
N GLY A 83 10.12 -1.03 -2.96
CA GLY A 83 9.92 -2.23 -2.16
C GLY A 83 9.85 -1.99 -0.65
N VAL A 84 10.03 -3.07 0.11
CA VAL A 84 10.23 -3.03 1.56
C VAL A 84 11.68 -2.67 1.91
N GLY A 85 11.95 -2.38 3.17
CA GLY A 85 13.32 -2.29 3.69
C GLY A 85 13.94 -3.67 3.90
N LYS A 86 15.20 -3.71 4.33
CA LYS A 86 15.97 -4.92 4.63
C LYS A 86 15.33 -5.81 5.70
N GLY A 87 14.37 -5.27 6.45
CA GLY A 87 13.52 -6.03 7.36
C GLY A 87 14.14 -6.28 8.73
N GLU A 88 15.22 -5.57 9.06
CA GLU A 88 15.82 -5.61 10.40
C GLU A 88 15.01 -4.74 11.35
N VAL A 89 14.33 -5.36 12.33
CA VAL A 89 13.56 -4.62 13.36
C VAL A 89 14.53 -3.77 14.17
N GLY A 90 14.35 -2.45 14.09
CA GLY A 90 15.25 -1.51 14.75
C GLY A 90 16.56 -1.26 14.00
N GLY A 91 16.70 -1.77 12.77
CA GLY A 91 17.73 -1.33 11.84
C GLY A 91 17.34 -0.02 11.15
N ASP A 92 18.18 0.40 10.20
CA ASP A 92 18.10 1.71 9.52
C ASP A 92 16.76 1.95 8.79
N ASP A 93 16.02 0.90 8.45
CA ASP A 93 14.72 0.96 7.76
C ASP A 93 13.50 0.92 8.70
N THR A 94 13.70 1.26 9.98
CA THR A 94 12.62 1.32 10.97
C THR A 94 12.41 2.75 11.46
N GLU A 95 11.26 3.34 11.15
CA GLU A 95 10.90 4.66 11.69
C GLU A 95 10.44 4.54 13.15
N VAL A 96 10.72 5.57 13.95
CA VAL A 96 10.23 5.69 15.33
C VAL A 96 9.17 6.78 15.40
N HIS A 97 8.00 6.39 15.89
CA HIS A 97 6.86 7.27 16.01
C HIS A 97 6.47 7.40 17.48
N ALA A 98 5.95 8.55 17.89
CA ALA A 98 5.42 8.73 19.23
C ALA A 98 4.19 9.64 19.29
N SER A 99 3.30 9.38 20.24
CA SER A 99 2.13 10.21 20.54
C SER A 99 1.76 10.08 22.01
N LYS A 100 0.87 10.95 22.50
CA LYS A 100 0.18 10.75 23.78
C LYS A 100 -1.29 10.55 23.52
N PHE A 101 -1.88 9.57 24.21
CA PHE A 101 -3.31 9.33 24.16
C PHE A 101 -3.90 9.51 25.56
N THR A 102 -4.70 10.56 25.76
CA THR A 102 -5.28 10.89 27.07
C THR A 102 -6.72 11.36 26.88
N ASN A 103 -7.63 10.88 27.72
CA ASN A 103 -9.07 11.23 27.66
C ASN A 103 -9.67 11.06 26.25
N ASN A 104 -9.26 9.98 25.55
CA ASN A 104 -9.69 9.68 24.18
C ASN A 104 -9.32 10.75 23.14
N LEU A 105 -8.30 11.57 23.43
CA LEU A 105 -7.74 12.56 22.53
C LEU A 105 -6.31 12.16 22.14
N CYS A 106 -6.02 12.26 20.85
CA CYS A 106 -4.68 12.04 20.33
C CYS A 106 -3.87 13.33 20.32
N ASN A 107 -2.68 13.27 20.90
CA ASN A 107 -1.68 14.33 20.82
C ASN A 107 -0.44 13.79 20.10
N GLU A 108 -0.26 14.21 18.86
CA GLU A 108 0.87 13.86 17.98
C GLU A 108 2.13 14.69 18.24
N LEU A 109 2.26 15.27 19.44
CA LEU A 109 3.45 15.99 19.89
C LEU A 109 3.88 17.13 18.93
N PRO A 110 2.97 17.99 18.43
CA PRO A 110 3.33 19.03 17.46
C PRO A 110 4.35 20.03 18.01
N GLN A 111 4.33 20.28 19.33
CA GLN A 111 5.29 21.15 20.02
C GLN A 111 6.69 20.52 20.18
N GLN A 112 6.83 19.22 19.87
CA GLN A 112 8.09 18.48 19.90
C GLN A 112 8.53 18.05 18.49
N GLY A 113 7.96 18.66 17.44
CA GLY A 113 8.34 18.37 16.05
C GLY A 113 7.49 17.29 15.37
N GLY A 114 6.38 16.88 15.99
CA GLY A 114 5.39 15.96 15.41
C GLY A 114 5.61 14.48 15.80
N PRO A 115 4.80 13.58 15.23
CA PRO A 115 4.74 12.19 15.68
C PRO A 115 5.87 11.33 15.15
N VAL A 116 6.69 11.82 14.22
CA VAL A 116 7.83 11.09 13.63
C VAL A 116 9.14 11.61 14.22
N PHE A 117 9.81 10.74 14.97
CA PHE A 117 11.10 11.01 15.61
C PHE A 117 12.20 10.46 14.72
N ARG A 118 12.98 11.38 14.16
CA ARG A 118 14.02 11.08 13.18
C ARG A 118 15.32 10.68 13.87
N GLN A 119 16.02 9.71 13.30
CA GLN A 119 17.21 9.10 13.90
C GLN A 119 18.50 9.91 13.71
N HIS A 120 18.52 10.83 12.75
CA HIS A 120 19.71 11.62 12.41
C HIS A 120 19.40 13.12 12.43
N ALA A 121 20.46 13.90 12.60
CA ALA A 121 20.42 15.35 12.49
C ALA A 121 21.62 15.87 11.69
N THR A 122 21.44 16.95 10.93
CA THR A 122 22.55 17.61 10.22
C THR A 122 23.47 18.38 11.17
N ARG A 123 22.98 18.72 12.37
CA ARG A 123 23.74 19.33 13.47
C ARG A 123 23.20 18.87 14.82
N GLY A 124 24.11 18.51 15.73
CA GLY A 124 23.76 18.06 17.08
C GLY A 124 23.07 16.70 17.08
N ASP A 125 22.41 16.38 18.19
CA ASP A 125 21.64 15.14 18.35
C ASP A 125 20.15 15.40 18.10
N PRO A 126 19.40 14.42 17.55
CA PRO A 126 17.95 14.49 17.51
C PRO A 126 17.35 14.66 18.93
N PRO A 127 16.23 15.38 19.05
CA PRO A 127 15.58 15.57 20.34
C PRO A 127 15.10 14.22 20.92
N PRO A 128 15.18 14.01 22.24
CA PRO A 128 14.71 12.79 22.86
C PRO A 128 13.18 12.68 22.76
N ILE A 129 12.69 11.44 22.67
CA ILE A 129 11.26 11.16 22.76
C ILE A 129 10.78 11.45 24.21
N PRO A 130 9.66 12.16 24.41
CA PRO A 130 9.11 12.37 25.75
C PRO A 130 8.88 11.05 26.50
N ALA A 131 9.34 10.98 27.75
CA ALA A 131 9.30 9.74 28.56
C ALA A 131 7.87 9.23 28.83
N ASP A 132 6.86 10.10 28.74
CA ASP A 132 5.45 9.79 28.94
C ASP A 132 4.68 9.58 27.61
N ALA A 133 5.38 9.51 26.47
CA ALA A 133 4.77 9.21 25.19
C ALA A 133 4.68 7.69 24.93
N ASN A 134 3.63 7.29 24.22
CA ASN A 134 3.54 5.98 23.61
C ASN A 134 4.44 5.94 22.37
N ILE A 135 5.26 4.89 22.25
CA ILE A 135 6.23 4.73 21.15
C ILE A 135 5.80 3.56 20.27
N GLY A 136 5.87 3.76 18.95
CA GLY A 136 5.64 2.74 17.94
C GLY A 136 6.81 2.70 16.97
N ARG A 137 7.18 1.49 16.53
CA ARG A 137 8.18 1.29 15.48
C ARG A 137 7.50 0.93 14.18
N ARG A 138 8.05 1.37 13.04
CA ARG A 138 7.47 1.13 11.72
C ARG A 138 8.50 0.58 10.75
N THR A 139 8.35 -0.69 10.38
CA THR A 139 9.09 -1.26 9.24
C THR A 139 8.67 -0.60 7.93
N THR A 140 9.59 -0.45 6.99
CA THR A 140 9.24 0.10 5.67
C THR A 140 8.26 -0.79 4.90
N SER A 141 7.25 -0.17 4.29
CA SER A 141 6.20 -0.87 3.55
C SER A 141 6.45 -0.77 2.04
N ALA A 142 6.16 -1.84 1.29
CA ALA A 142 6.20 -1.79 -0.17
C ALA A 142 5.13 -0.82 -0.72
N LEU A 143 5.47 -0.15 -1.81
CA LEU A 143 4.68 0.89 -2.47
C LEU A 143 4.03 0.39 -3.79
N PHE A 144 4.22 -0.88 -4.14
CA PHE A 144 3.70 -1.47 -5.36
C PHE A 144 2.17 -1.31 -5.47
N GLY A 145 1.70 -0.81 -6.62
CA GLY A 145 0.27 -0.66 -6.90
C GLY A 145 -0.42 0.50 -6.16
N PHE A 146 0.31 1.41 -5.50
CA PHE A 146 -0.30 2.50 -4.72
C PHE A 146 -1.16 3.45 -5.58
N GLY A 147 -0.83 3.66 -6.86
CA GLY A 147 -1.71 4.42 -7.76
C GLY A 147 -3.06 3.76 -8.02
N LEU A 148 -3.14 2.42 -8.00
CA LEU A 148 -4.41 1.71 -8.09
C LEU A 148 -5.24 1.95 -6.82
N ILE A 149 -4.61 1.88 -5.64
CA ILE A 149 -5.24 2.16 -4.35
C ILE A 149 -5.78 3.60 -4.30
N ASP A 150 -5.00 4.57 -4.78
CA ASP A 150 -5.40 5.99 -4.87
C ASP A 150 -6.64 6.17 -5.75
N THR A 151 -6.81 5.31 -6.76
CA THR A 151 -7.93 5.36 -7.72
C THR A 151 -9.16 4.56 -7.26
N ILE A 152 -9.11 3.85 -6.12
CA ILE A 152 -10.30 3.19 -5.55
C ILE A 152 -11.29 4.27 -5.05
N PRO A 153 -12.55 4.29 -5.49
CA PRO A 153 -13.52 5.26 -5.00
C PRO A 153 -13.82 5.05 -3.52
N ASP A 154 -14.07 6.13 -2.77
CA ASP A 154 -14.50 6.04 -1.36
C ASP A 154 -15.72 5.13 -1.21
N SER A 155 -16.67 5.17 -2.16
CA SER A 155 -17.85 4.30 -2.14
C SER A 155 -17.53 2.81 -2.21
N GLU A 156 -16.38 2.43 -2.76
CA GLU A 156 -15.93 1.03 -2.80
C GLU A 156 -15.42 0.60 -1.42
N ILE A 157 -14.60 1.43 -0.77
CA ILE A 157 -14.06 1.19 0.58
C ILE A 157 -15.20 1.17 1.61
N LEU A 158 -16.15 2.11 1.50
CA LEU A 158 -17.26 2.25 2.44
C LEU A 158 -18.22 1.05 2.47
N LYS A 159 -18.22 0.18 1.45
CA LYS A 159 -18.99 -1.08 1.46
C LYS A 159 -18.57 -2.03 2.58
N GLY A 160 -17.32 -1.93 3.05
CA GLY A 160 -16.79 -2.77 4.12
C GLY A 160 -17.15 -2.29 5.53
N VAL A 161 -17.66 -1.07 5.70
CA VAL A 161 -17.89 -0.50 7.03
C VAL A 161 -18.87 -1.36 7.83
N GLY A 162 -18.47 -1.70 9.06
CA GLY A 162 -19.20 -2.58 9.97
C GLY A 162 -18.92 -4.07 9.78
N ARG A 163 -18.40 -4.51 8.62
CA ARG A 163 -17.96 -5.90 8.42
C ARG A 163 -16.77 -6.18 9.34
N ALA A 164 -16.88 -7.23 10.17
CA ALA A 164 -15.91 -7.52 11.23
C ALA A 164 -15.52 -6.30 12.11
N GLY A 165 -16.45 -5.34 12.24
CA GLY A 165 -16.23 -4.10 12.99
C GLY A 165 -15.32 -3.07 12.32
N GLY A 166 -15.09 -3.16 11.00
CA GLY A 166 -14.28 -2.21 10.24
C GLY A 166 -14.86 -0.79 10.28
N ARG A 167 -13.99 0.19 10.53
CA ARG A 167 -14.36 1.60 10.67
C ARG A 167 -13.69 2.45 9.60
N ALA A 168 -14.47 3.35 8.98
CA ALA A 168 -13.92 4.34 8.07
C ALA A 168 -13.07 5.39 8.81
N ALA A 169 -11.87 5.68 8.31
CA ALA A 169 -11.02 6.77 8.77
C ALA A 169 -11.50 8.10 8.17
N ARG A 170 -12.59 8.67 8.68
CA ARG A 170 -13.05 10.00 8.24
C ARG A 170 -12.12 11.08 8.81
N LEU A 171 -11.37 11.73 7.94
CA LEU A 171 -10.44 12.80 8.30
C LEU A 171 -11.21 14.08 8.69
N PRO A 172 -10.57 15.03 9.40
CA PRO A 172 -11.24 16.28 9.84
C PRO A 172 -11.84 17.11 8.70
N ASP A 173 -11.30 17.01 7.49
CA ASP A 173 -11.79 17.68 6.28
C ASP A 173 -12.93 16.93 5.57
N GLY A 174 -13.40 15.81 6.14
CA GLY A 174 -14.47 14.97 5.62
C GLY A 174 -14.03 13.91 4.61
N ARG A 175 -12.77 13.92 4.14
CA ARG A 175 -12.26 12.90 3.21
C ARG A 175 -11.97 11.59 3.92
N LEU A 176 -11.86 10.52 3.14
CA LEU A 176 -11.54 9.18 3.65
C LEU A 176 -10.03 8.93 3.63
N GLY A 177 -9.47 8.70 4.81
CA GLY A 177 -8.09 8.25 4.97
C GLY A 177 -7.91 6.82 4.47
N ARG A 178 -6.81 6.58 3.75
CA ARG A 178 -6.50 5.29 3.11
C ARG A 178 -5.02 4.94 3.07
N PHE A 179 -4.12 5.92 3.24
CA PHE A 179 -2.67 5.72 3.25
C PHE A 179 -2.08 5.85 4.66
N GLY A 180 -0.90 5.25 4.85
CA GLY A 180 -0.30 5.07 6.17
C GLY A 180 -0.90 3.89 6.95
N ARG A 181 -0.24 3.47 8.04
CA ARG A 181 -0.73 2.36 8.90
C ARG A 181 -1.96 2.74 9.72
N LYS A 182 -2.13 4.03 9.97
CA LYS A 182 -3.24 4.62 10.74
C LYS A 182 -4.27 5.34 9.85
N ALA A 183 -4.20 5.14 8.53
CA ALA A 183 -5.10 5.75 7.54
C ALA A 183 -5.21 7.28 7.66
N THR A 184 -4.08 7.97 7.76
CA THR A 184 -4.00 9.41 8.06
C THR A 184 -4.08 10.30 6.83
N ASN A 185 -3.86 9.75 5.63
CA ASN A 185 -3.81 10.51 4.39
C ASN A 185 -4.86 9.98 3.42
N ALA A 186 -5.56 10.90 2.75
CA ALA A 186 -6.63 10.57 1.81
C ALA A 186 -6.10 10.26 0.41
N THR A 187 -4.95 10.84 0.04
CA THR A 187 -4.37 10.70 -1.30
C THR A 187 -2.91 10.24 -1.27
N LEU A 188 -2.46 9.62 -2.35
CA LEU A 188 -1.07 9.20 -2.53
C LEU A 188 -0.13 10.41 -2.52
N SER A 189 -0.57 11.53 -3.11
CA SER A 189 0.18 12.77 -3.13
C SER A 189 0.45 13.28 -1.71
N GLU A 190 -0.57 13.30 -0.83
CA GLU A 190 -0.39 13.75 0.56
C GLU A 190 0.53 12.83 1.34
N PHE A 191 0.37 11.52 1.17
CA PHE A 191 1.21 10.52 1.82
C PHE A 191 2.69 10.71 1.43
N SER A 192 2.99 10.79 0.13
CA SER A 192 4.35 10.98 -0.38
C SER A 192 4.93 12.35 -0.05
N THR A 193 4.15 13.43 -0.19
CA THR A 193 4.62 14.79 0.16
C THR A 193 4.90 14.91 1.66
N GLY A 194 4.07 14.28 2.49
CA GLY A 194 4.27 14.23 3.93
C GLY A 194 5.60 13.60 4.29
N ALA A 195 5.99 12.51 3.64
CA ALA A 195 7.22 11.77 3.89
C ALA A 195 8.48 12.63 3.67
N PHE A 196 8.55 13.45 2.61
CA PHE A 196 9.69 14.37 2.42
C PHE A 196 9.91 15.25 3.66
N ARG A 197 8.84 15.82 4.21
CA ARG A 197 8.91 16.71 5.37
C ARG A 197 9.19 15.96 6.68
N VAL A 198 8.42 14.89 6.96
CA VAL A 198 8.45 14.25 8.29
C VAL A 198 9.53 13.19 8.43
N GLU A 199 10.01 12.62 7.31
CA GLU A 199 11.09 11.63 7.31
C GLU A 199 12.44 12.22 6.91
N GLN A 200 12.49 13.14 5.92
CA GLN A 200 13.77 13.67 5.40
C GLN A 200 14.05 15.13 5.82
N GLY A 201 13.06 15.82 6.39
CA GLY A 201 13.16 17.24 6.73
C GLY A 201 12.99 18.19 5.54
N ILE A 202 12.74 17.67 4.34
CA ILE A 202 12.71 18.45 3.10
C ILE A 202 11.37 19.18 2.93
N GLU A 203 11.42 20.49 2.74
CA GLU A 203 10.27 21.35 2.50
C GLU A 203 9.97 21.54 1.00
N VAL A 204 8.67 21.48 0.67
CA VAL A 204 8.15 21.78 -0.68
C VAL A 204 7.33 23.08 -0.58
N PRO A 205 7.63 24.14 -1.35
CA PRO A 205 8.53 24.20 -2.50
C PRO A 205 9.94 24.72 -2.20
N ALA A 206 10.27 25.01 -0.93
CA ALA A 206 11.49 25.75 -0.57
C ALA A 206 12.78 25.03 -0.97
N GLU A 207 12.81 23.70 -0.81
CA GLU A 207 14.01 22.88 -1.00
C GLU A 207 13.83 21.84 -2.11
N LEU A 208 12.61 21.35 -2.28
CA LEU A 208 12.23 20.47 -3.38
C LEU A 208 11.16 21.14 -4.25
N SER A 209 11.42 21.21 -5.56
CA SER A 209 10.46 21.80 -6.49
C SER A 209 9.14 21.00 -6.51
N PRO A 210 7.98 21.66 -6.70
CA PRO A 210 6.71 20.95 -6.87
C PRO A 210 6.74 19.91 -7.99
N GLY A 211 7.50 20.17 -9.07
CA GLY A 211 7.65 19.26 -10.20
C GLY A 211 8.40 17.98 -9.83
N ASP A 212 9.50 18.08 -9.07
CA ASP A 212 10.21 16.90 -8.58
C ASP A 212 9.35 16.11 -7.58
N ARG A 213 8.65 16.79 -6.69
CA ARG A 213 7.67 16.15 -5.80
C ARG A 213 6.62 15.38 -6.59
N ASP A 214 6.03 16.00 -7.63
CA ASP A 214 5.00 15.36 -8.46
C ASP A 214 5.57 14.16 -9.24
N LEU A 215 6.83 14.22 -9.66
CA LEU A 215 7.52 13.10 -10.30
C LEU A 215 7.72 11.94 -9.30
N ALA A 216 8.13 12.20 -8.06
CA ALA A 216 8.23 11.15 -7.03
C ALA A 216 6.86 10.49 -6.75
N VAL A 217 5.78 11.28 -6.72
CA VAL A 217 4.41 10.77 -6.63
C VAL A 217 4.06 9.91 -7.85
N ASP A 218 4.44 10.33 -9.06
CA ASP A 218 4.15 9.58 -10.29
C ASP A 218 4.92 8.27 -10.40
N PHE A 219 6.12 8.19 -9.84
CA PHE A 219 6.80 6.90 -9.68
C PHE A 219 5.93 5.92 -8.89
N MET A 220 5.46 6.32 -7.70
CA MET A 220 4.59 5.47 -6.88
C MET A 220 3.22 5.20 -7.53
N ARG A 221 2.66 6.20 -8.23
CA ARG A 221 1.38 6.10 -8.94
C ARG A 221 1.45 5.07 -10.07
N PHE A 222 2.57 5.02 -10.77
CA PHE A 222 2.75 4.16 -11.94
C PHE A 222 3.51 2.87 -11.64
N LEU A 223 4.02 2.67 -10.42
CA LEU A 223 4.66 1.44 -9.99
C LEU A 223 3.64 0.30 -9.96
N ALA A 224 3.86 -0.74 -10.76
CA ALA A 224 2.92 -1.85 -10.89
C ALA A 224 2.77 -2.63 -9.58
N PRO A 225 1.60 -3.22 -9.32
CA PRO A 225 1.49 -4.26 -8.30
C PRO A 225 2.41 -5.45 -8.68
N PRO A 226 2.92 -6.23 -7.71
CA PRO A 226 3.68 -7.43 -8.03
C PRO A 226 2.82 -8.40 -8.83
N ASP A 227 3.48 -9.22 -9.65
CA ASP A 227 2.80 -10.30 -10.36
C ASP A 227 2.12 -11.23 -9.35
N ARG A 228 0.93 -11.75 -9.70
CA ARG A 228 0.33 -12.82 -8.91
C ARG A 228 0.97 -14.14 -9.35
N ALA A 229 1.67 -14.80 -8.44
CA ALA A 229 1.97 -16.22 -8.62
C ALA A 229 0.65 -17.00 -8.73
N GLN A 230 0.66 -18.14 -9.41
CA GLN A 230 -0.52 -18.99 -9.52
C GLN A 230 -0.94 -19.44 -8.12
N GLN A 231 -2.08 -18.95 -7.63
CA GLN A 231 -2.52 -19.17 -6.26
C GLN A 231 -3.17 -20.55 -6.11
N PRO A 232 -2.82 -21.36 -5.09
CA PRO A 232 -3.50 -22.62 -4.83
C PRO A 232 -4.95 -22.35 -4.42
N HIS A 233 -5.93 -22.82 -5.22
CA HIS A 233 -7.37 -22.62 -4.96
C HIS A 233 -7.76 -23.00 -3.53
N ARG A 234 -7.27 -24.13 -3.04
CA ARG A 234 -7.53 -24.62 -1.68
C ARG A 234 -7.11 -23.64 -0.58
N GLY A 235 -6.01 -22.92 -0.76
CA GLY A 235 -5.53 -21.95 0.25
C GLY A 235 -6.41 -20.70 0.30
N ALA A 236 -6.89 -20.23 -0.85
CA ALA A 236 -7.86 -19.14 -0.94
C ALA A 236 -9.20 -19.53 -0.28
N ASP A 237 -9.66 -20.77 -0.47
CA ASP A 237 -10.87 -21.28 0.16
C ASP A 237 -10.75 -21.31 1.70
N VAL A 238 -9.60 -21.78 2.21
CA VAL A 238 -9.31 -21.75 3.66
C VAL A 238 -9.29 -20.33 4.18
N PHE A 239 -8.59 -19.41 3.49
CA PHE A 239 -8.50 -17.99 3.86
C PHE A 239 -9.88 -17.35 4.00
N GLN A 240 -10.78 -17.62 3.06
CA GLN A 240 -12.15 -17.11 3.14
C GLN A 240 -12.96 -17.81 4.24
N ARG A 241 -12.87 -19.14 4.35
CA ARG A 241 -13.65 -19.93 5.30
C ARG A 241 -13.34 -19.62 6.76
N ILE A 242 -12.10 -19.28 7.10
CA ILE A 242 -11.70 -18.92 8.47
C ILE A 242 -11.88 -17.42 8.78
N GLY A 243 -12.43 -16.64 7.85
CA GLY A 243 -12.76 -15.23 8.05
C GLY A 243 -11.63 -14.24 7.80
N CYS A 244 -10.46 -14.66 7.30
CA CYS A 244 -9.38 -13.71 6.98
C CYS A 244 -9.85 -12.66 5.95
N ALA A 245 -10.68 -13.08 5.00
CA ALA A 245 -11.24 -12.23 3.95
C ALA A 245 -12.23 -11.16 4.46
N ASP A 246 -12.65 -11.20 5.72
CA ASP A 246 -13.59 -10.22 6.27
C ASP A 246 -12.96 -8.83 6.39
N CYS A 247 -11.68 -8.74 6.77
CA CYS A 247 -10.87 -7.51 6.73
C CYS A 247 -9.95 -7.52 5.50
N HIS A 248 -9.27 -8.64 5.21
CA HIS A 248 -8.39 -8.76 4.05
C HIS A 248 -9.15 -9.08 2.76
N THR A 249 -10.07 -8.19 2.39
CA THR A 249 -10.98 -8.34 1.25
C THR A 249 -10.20 -8.58 -0.07
N PRO A 250 -10.44 -9.68 -0.82
CA PRO A 250 -9.56 -10.11 -1.91
C PRO A 250 -9.36 -9.13 -3.08
N SER A 251 -10.40 -8.36 -3.42
CA SER A 251 -10.35 -7.40 -4.54
C SER A 251 -11.21 -6.17 -4.26
N MET A 252 -10.79 -5.05 -4.83
CA MET A 252 -11.56 -3.82 -4.96
C MET A 252 -11.44 -3.31 -6.39
N LYS A 253 -12.38 -2.46 -6.82
CA LYS A 253 -12.37 -1.89 -8.17
C LYS A 253 -11.97 -0.42 -8.17
N THR A 254 -11.11 -0.02 -9.08
CA THR A 254 -10.81 1.40 -9.30
C THR A 254 -11.93 2.12 -10.04
N GLY A 255 -12.01 3.43 -9.82
CA GLY A 255 -12.98 4.32 -10.47
C GLY A 255 -12.52 4.82 -11.84
N PRO A 256 -13.24 5.83 -12.37
CA PRO A 256 -12.79 6.60 -13.51
C PRO A 256 -11.43 7.27 -13.23
N SER A 257 -10.56 7.32 -14.25
CA SER A 257 -9.28 8.03 -14.19
C SER A 257 -8.91 8.54 -15.58
N SER A 258 -8.23 9.68 -15.65
CA SER A 258 -7.62 10.17 -16.89
C SER A 258 -6.47 9.27 -17.37
N VAL A 259 -5.83 8.55 -16.44
CA VAL A 259 -4.81 7.54 -16.73
C VAL A 259 -5.50 6.21 -17.02
N LYS A 260 -5.48 5.78 -18.28
CA LYS A 260 -6.15 4.52 -18.72
C LYS A 260 -5.61 3.26 -18.02
N ALA A 261 -4.34 3.29 -17.60
CA ALA A 261 -3.73 2.19 -16.85
C ALA A 261 -4.30 2.06 -15.42
N LEU A 262 -4.91 3.12 -14.88
CA LEU A 262 -5.53 3.14 -13.55
C LEU A 262 -7.06 3.03 -13.59
N ALA A 263 -7.70 3.37 -14.70
CA ALA A 263 -9.16 3.40 -14.81
C ALA A 263 -9.78 2.00 -14.85
N HIS A 264 -10.83 1.80 -14.02
CA HIS A 264 -11.69 0.61 -14.00
C HIS A 264 -10.95 -0.74 -13.94
N LYS A 265 -9.93 -0.83 -13.10
CA LYS A 265 -9.12 -2.03 -12.84
C LYS A 265 -9.65 -2.78 -11.62
N GLU A 266 -9.57 -4.11 -11.67
CA GLU A 266 -9.65 -4.95 -10.48
C GLU A 266 -8.30 -4.89 -9.75
N VAL A 267 -8.34 -4.65 -8.45
CA VAL A 267 -7.17 -4.46 -7.59
C VAL A 267 -7.11 -5.63 -6.59
N PRO A 268 -6.25 -6.65 -6.84
CA PRO A 268 -5.79 -7.72 -5.94
C PRO A 268 -5.42 -7.44 -4.47
N LEU A 269 -6.04 -6.48 -3.77
CA LEU A 269 -5.41 -5.85 -2.61
C LEU A 269 -5.29 -6.74 -1.38
N TYR A 270 -6.28 -7.62 -1.13
CA TYR A 270 -6.44 -8.33 0.14
C TYR A 270 -6.45 -7.37 1.33
N SER A 271 -7.28 -6.34 1.24
CA SER A 271 -7.50 -5.34 2.27
C SER A 271 -8.78 -4.59 1.95
N ASP A 272 -9.51 -4.21 2.99
CA ASP A 272 -10.66 -3.32 2.90
C ASP A 272 -10.30 -1.84 3.10
N LEU A 273 -9.02 -1.52 3.37
CA LEU A 273 -8.52 -0.17 3.66
C LEU A 273 -9.20 0.51 4.87
N LEU A 274 -9.94 -0.23 5.70
CA LEU A 274 -10.61 0.28 6.89
C LEU A 274 -9.72 0.13 8.14
N LEU A 275 -10.06 0.89 9.18
CA LEU A 275 -9.45 0.75 10.50
C LEU A 275 -10.10 -0.41 11.26
N HIS A 276 -9.27 -1.27 11.83
CA HIS A 276 -9.66 -2.37 12.69
C HIS A 276 -8.91 -2.34 14.01
N THR A 277 -9.57 -2.76 15.09
CA THR A 277 -8.96 -2.92 16.41
C THR A 277 -8.20 -4.23 16.47
N LEU A 278 -6.88 -4.15 16.61
CA LEU A 278 -6.00 -5.30 16.86
C LEU A 278 -5.92 -5.69 18.34
N GLY A 279 -6.63 -4.96 19.21
CA GLY A 279 -6.72 -5.22 20.64
C GLY A 279 -5.54 -4.66 21.45
N PRO A 280 -5.64 -4.67 22.80
CA PRO A 280 -4.68 -3.97 23.66
C PRO A 280 -3.23 -4.48 23.57
N ALA A 281 -3.02 -5.77 23.31
CA ALA A 281 -1.67 -6.35 23.19
C ALA A 281 -0.91 -5.90 21.92
N LEU A 282 -1.64 -5.38 20.94
CA LEU A 282 -1.13 -4.82 19.69
C LEU A 282 -1.39 -3.30 19.62
N ALA A 283 -1.81 -2.68 20.72
CA ALA A 283 -1.93 -1.23 20.78
C ALA A 283 -0.55 -0.57 20.81
N ASP A 284 -0.42 0.56 20.12
CA ASP A 284 0.79 1.37 20.18
C ASP A 284 0.50 2.86 20.45
N LEU A 285 0.36 3.66 19.42
CA LEU A 285 0.22 5.10 19.43
C LEU A 285 -1.03 5.48 18.65
N CYS A 286 -1.62 6.60 19.03
CA CYS A 286 -2.69 7.20 18.24
C CYS A 286 -2.09 8.03 17.11
N MET A 287 -2.82 8.18 16.00
CA MET A 287 -2.44 9.11 14.94
C MET A 287 -3.68 9.47 14.12
N GLY A 288 -3.86 10.77 13.85
CA GLY A 288 -5.05 11.33 13.26
C GLY A 288 -6.31 10.90 14.01
N VAL A 289 -7.19 10.20 13.30
CA VAL A 289 -8.46 9.69 13.84
C VAL A 289 -8.39 8.24 14.31
N ALA A 290 -7.23 7.60 14.25
CA ALA A 290 -7.03 6.23 14.70
C ALA A 290 -6.52 6.20 16.15
N LYS A 291 -7.14 5.34 16.95
CA LYS A 291 -6.75 5.06 18.33
C LYS A 291 -5.48 4.18 18.40
N PRO A 292 -4.87 4.03 19.59
CA PRO A 292 -3.66 3.21 19.76
C PRO A 292 -3.77 1.77 19.21
N GLU A 293 -4.90 1.12 19.42
CA GLU A 293 -5.19 -0.24 18.98
C GLU A 293 -5.72 -0.37 17.54
N GLU A 294 -6.01 0.74 16.87
CA GLU A 294 -6.61 0.73 15.53
C GLU A 294 -5.54 0.83 14.45
N PHE A 295 -5.65 -0.02 13.44
CA PHE A 295 -4.78 -0.01 12.27
C PHE A 295 -5.59 -0.22 11.01
N ARG A 296 -5.14 0.41 9.94
CA ARG A 296 -5.66 0.12 8.61
C ARG A 296 -5.28 -1.31 8.24
N THR A 297 -6.22 -2.09 7.73
CA THR A 297 -5.92 -3.41 7.19
C THR A 297 -4.82 -3.28 6.13
N ALA A 298 -3.62 -3.79 6.40
CA ALA A 298 -2.52 -3.70 5.45
C ALA A 298 -2.83 -4.53 4.19
N PRO A 299 -2.57 -4.02 2.98
CA PRO A 299 -2.67 -4.83 1.77
C PRO A 299 -1.73 -6.03 1.85
N LEU A 300 -2.19 -7.20 1.44
CA LEU A 300 -1.33 -8.40 1.36
C LEU A 300 -0.70 -8.56 -0.03
N MET A 301 -0.97 -7.64 -0.96
CA MET A 301 -0.26 -7.58 -2.23
C MET A 301 1.24 -7.42 -2.00
N GLY A 302 2.05 -8.37 -2.48
CA GLY A 302 3.50 -8.41 -2.25
C GLY A 302 3.91 -8.96 -0.89
N LEU A 303 3.01 -9.64 -0.16
CA LEU A 303 3.31 -10.24 1.15
C LEU A 303 4.53 -11.17 1.10
N ARG A 304 4.75 -11.87 -0.02
CA ARG A 304 5.90 -12.77 -0.22
C ARG A 304 7.27 -12.12 -0.11
N PHE A 305 7.35 -10.80 -0.22
CA PHE A 305 8.61 -10.05 -0.09
C PHE A 305 8.87 -9.57 1.34
N LYS A 306 7.93 -9.80 2.27
CA LYS A 306 8.09 -9.42 3.68
C LYS A 306 8.77 -10.53 4.48
N THR A 307 9.72 -10.12 5.31
CA THR A 307 10.42 -10.97 6.28
C THR A 307 9.93 -10.73 7.71
N THR A 308 9.36 -9.54 7.97
CA THR A 308 8.75 -9.16 9.25
C THR A 308 7.30 -8.72 9.05
N PHE A 309 6.46 -9.02 10.03
CA PHE A 309 5.01 -8.89 9.96
C PHE A 309 4.45 -8.13 11.17
N LEU A 310 3.16 -7.78 11.07
CA LEU A 310 2.47 -6.83 11.95
C LEU A 310 3.04 -5.40 11.84
N HIS A 311 2.38 -4.47 12.51
CA HIS A 311 2.65 -3.03 12.39
C HIS A 311 3.95 -2.59 13.08
N ASP A 312 4.64 -3.47 13.79
CA ASP A 312 5.88 -3.19 14.52
C ASP A 312 7.00 -4.17 14.19
N GLY A 313 6.75 -5.13 13.29
CA GLY A 313 7.73 -6.12 12.86
C GLY A 313 7.99 -7.24 13.85
N ARG A 314 7.24 -7.37 14.96
CA ARG A 314 7.50 -8.38 16.01
C ARG A 314 7.40 -9.83 15.54
N ALA A 315 6.62 -10.08 14.49
CA ALA A 315 6.41 -11.42 13.96
C ALA A 315 7.38 -11.70 12.80
N LEU A 316 8.09 -12.83 12.87
CA LEU A 316 9.13 -13.24 11.90
C LEU A 316 8.67 -14.35 10.95
N SER A 317 7.40 -14.74 11.02
CA SER A 317 6.80 -15.72 10.11
C SER A 317 5.31 -15.47 9.94
N LEU A 318 4.73 -15.94 8.84
CA LEU A 318 3.29 -15.85 8.60
C LEU A 318 2.47 -16.52 9.70
N THR A 319 2.87 -17.72 10.14
CA THR A 319 2.21 -18.41 11.26
C THR A 319 2.28 -17.58 12.53
N SER A 320 3.46 -17.02 12.86
CA SER A 320 3.65 -16.15 14.03
C SER A 320 2.79 -14.90 13.93
N ALA A 321 2.66 -14.30 12.74
CA ALA A 321 1.79 -13.16 12.51
C ALA A 321 0.32 -13.53 12.74
N ILE A 322 -0.15 -14.63 12.14
CA ILE A 322 -1.53 -15.09 12.27
C ILE A 322 -1.90 -15.31 13.74
N VAL A 323 -1.09 -16.07 14.50
CA VAL A 323 -1.41 -16.38 15.90
C VAL A 323 -1.32 -15.17 16.84
N GLN A 324 -0.60 -14.12 16.43
CA GLN A 324 -0.49 -12.88 17.20
C GLN A 324 -1.57 -11.85 16.85
N HIS A 325 -2.37 -12.07 15.80
CA HIS A 325 -3.56 -11.24 15.59
C HIS A 325 -4.49 -11.35 16.81
N ALA A 326 -5.17 -10.26 17.14
CA ALA A 326 -6.06 -10.19 18.28
C ALA A 326 -7.19 -9.20 18.00
N GLY A 327 -7.97 -8.85 19.02
CA GLY A 327 -9.10 -7.92 18.89
C GLY A 327 -10.15 -8.48 17.93
N GLN A 328 -10.47 -7.71 16.89
CA GLN A 328 -11.49 -8.09 15.90
C GLN A 328 -11.12 -9.34 15.09
N ALA A 329 -9.82 -9.68 15.00
CA ALA A 329 -9.35 -10.85 14.27
C ALA A 329 -9.35 -12.15 15.09
N GLN A 330 -9.67 -12.09 16.40
CA GLN A 330 -9.61 -13.26 17.29
C GLN A 330 -10.38 -14.49 16.76
N PRO A 331 -11.61 -14.36 16.21
CA PRO A 331 -12.32 -15.51 15.66
C PRO A 331 -11.57 -16.23 14.54
N SER A 332 -10.84 -15.49 13.69
CA SER A 332 -10.02 -16.07 12.62
C SER A 332 -8.78 -16.77 13.16
N VAL A 333 -8.19 -16.27 14.25
CA VAL A 333 -7.08 -16.94 14.94
C VAL A 333 -7.56 -18.25 15.55
N ASP A 334 -8.68 -18.25 16.26
CA ASP A 334 -9.26 -19.45 16.86
C ASP A 334 -9.62 -20.50 15.80
N ALA A 335 -10.08 -20.07 14.63
CA ALA A 335 -10.35 -20.94 13.49
C ALA A 335 -9.06 -21.50 12.87
N PHE A 336 -8.02 -20.67 12.72
CA PHE A 336 -6.70 -21.10 12.24
C PHE A 336 -6.09 -22.19 13.13
N LEU A 337 -6.16 -22.03 14.45
CA LEU A 337 -5.61 -23.00 15.42
C LEU A 337 -6.32 -24.36 15.40
N LYS A 338 -7.51 -24.44 14.79
CA LYS A 338 -8.31 -25.67 14.62
C LYS A 338 -8.14 -26.32 13.24
N LEU A 339 -7.38 -25.70 12.33
CA LEU A 339 -7.15 -26.24 11.00
C LEU A 339 -6.32 -27.52 11.06
N ARG A 340 -6.57 -28.42 10.11
CA ARG A 340 -5.73 -29.59 9.90
C ARG A 340 -4.39 -29.18 9.27
N PRO A 341 -3.29 -29.92 9.48
CA PRO A 341 -1.97 -29.56 8.96
C PRO A 341 -1.94 -29.25 7.45
N GLU A 342 -2.69 -29.98 6.64
CA GLU A 342 -2.78 -29.76 5.20
C GLU A 342 -3.54 -28.48 4.81
N GLU A 343 -4.43 -28.00 5.67
CA GLU A 343 -5.14 -26.73 5.48
C GLU A 343 -4.27 -25.55 5.88
N VAL A 344 -3.47 -25.71 6.95
CA VAL A 344 -2.43 -24.75 7.33
C VAL A 344 -1.41 -24.61 6.19
N ASP A 345 -0.88 -25.72 5.66
CA ASP A 345 0.07 -25.69 4.54
C ASP A 345 -0.54 -25.03 3.29
N ALA A 346 -1.79 -25.36 2.94
CA ALA A 346 -2.47 -24.73 1.81
C ALA A 346 -2.64 -23.22 1.99
N LEU A 347 -3.04 -22.77 3.19
CA LEU A 347 -3.17 -21.36 3.52
C LEU A 347 -1.83 -20.62 3.44
N LEU A 348 -0.77 -21.19 4.03
CA LEU A 348 0.55 -20.56 4.02
C LEU A 348 1.13 -20.44 2.61
N LYS A 349 0.97 -21.47 1.77
CA LYS A 349 1.36 -21.42 0.34
C LYS A 349 0.59 -20.34 -0.41
N PHE A 350 -0.69 -20.17 -0.11
CA PHE A 350 -1.49 -19.10 -0.69
C PHE A 350 -0.97 -17.72 -0.28
N LEU A 351 -0.70 -17.50 1.01
CA LEU A 351 -0.15 -16.24 1.52
C LEU A 351 1.26 -15.95 0.96
N GLN A 352 2.10 -16.97 0.80
CA GLN A 352 3.43 -16.87 0.16
C GLN A 352 3.36 -16.59 -1.35
N ALA A 353 2.20 -16.76 -1.97
CA ALA A 353 1.98 -16.41 -3.38
C ALA A 353 1.47 -14.97 -3.56
N LEU A 354 1.10 -14.28 -2.47
CA LEU A 354 0.58 -12.91 -2.50
C LEU A 354 1.65 -11.84 -2.69
#